data_AF-A0A2E2ZEC7-F1
#
_entry.id   AF-A0A2E2ZEC7-F1
#
_cell.length_a   1.000
_cell.length_b   1.000
_cell.length_c   1.000
_cell.angle_alpha   90.00
_cell.angle_beta   90.00
_cell.angle_gamma   90.00
#
_symmetry.space_group_name_H-M   'P 1'
#
loop_
_entity.id
_entity.type
_entity.pdbx_description
1 polymer ?
#
loop_
_entity_poly.entity_id
_entity_poly.type
_entity_poly.pdbx_seq_one_letter_code
_entity_poly.pdbx_strand_id
1 'polypeptide(L)'
;MDYYNFEALNVPDDHPAKDMHDTFYLSNSGLLRTHTSPVQIRTMEKSKPPHRMICPGKVYRKDSDLTHTPMFHQIEGLVVEEDASFAQLKGLLNDFLEDFFGEKVELRFRPSYFPFTEPSAEVDIRWKKNWLEVLGCGLVHPNVLEAVGVDTKNYSGFAFGLGVERMAMLKYDIPDLRAFFENDLRFLKQF
;
A
#
# COMPACT_ATOMS: atom_id res chain seq x y z
N MET A 1 4.53 -19.11 -1.91
CA MET A 1 4.64 -17.69 -1.51
C MET A 1 4.13 -16.79 -2.62
N ASP A 2 4.44 -17.12 -3.88
CA ASP A 2 3.91 -16.47 -5.09
C ASP A 2 2.38 -16.27 -5.04
N TYR A 3 1.63 -17.33 -4.74
CA TYR A 3 0.16 -17.27 -4.57
C TYR A 3 -0.30 -16.06 -3.72
N TYR A 4 0.24 -15.92 -2.51
CA TYR A 4 -0.18 -14.87 -1.58
C TYR A 4 0.32 -13.47 -1.94
N ASN A 5 1.40 -13.37 -2.72
CA ASN A 5 1.99 -12.09 -3.11
C ASN A 5 1.47 -11.60 -4.46
N PHE A 6 0.92 -12.48 -5.31
CA PHE A 6 0.52 -12.11 -6.66
C PHE A 6 -0.83 -12.73 -7.07
N GLU A 7 -0.93 -14.05 -7.15
CA GLU A 7 -2.08 -14.74 -7.73
C GLU A 7 -3.40 -14.41 -7.02
N ALA A 8 -3.42 -14.49 -5.68
CA ALA A 8 -4.58 -14.16 -4.85
C ALA A 8 -4.96 -12.67 -4.92
N LEU A 9 -4.07 -11.82 -5.43
CA LEU A 9 -4.25 -10.39 -5.64
C LEU A 9 -4.53 -10.06 -7.11
N ASN A 10 -5.01 -11.04 -7.88
CA ASN A 10 -5.42 -10.87 -9.26
C ASN A 10 -4.25 -10.39 -10.17
N VAL A 11 -3.01 -10.68 -9.79
CA VAL A 11 -1.81 -10.37 -10.58
C VAL A 11 -1.51 -11.56 -11.49
N PRO A 12 -1.63 -11.42 -12.82
CA PRO A 12 -1.39 -12.53 -13.74
C PRO A 12 0.11 -12.88 -13.85
N ASP A 13 0.39 -14.07 -14.38
CA ASP A 13 1.76 -14.61 -14.47
C ASP A 13 2.70 -13.78 -15.35
N ASP A 14 2.16 -13.14 -16.38
CA ASP A 14 2.88 -12.27 -17.31
C ASP A 14 2.95 -10.80 -16.84
N HIS A 15 2.49 -10.50 -15.63
CA HIS A 15 2.51 -9.14 -15.10
C HIS A 15 3.96 -8.68 -14.80
N PRO A 16 4.36 -7.47 -15.21
CA PRO A 16 5.72 -6.95 -14.99
C PRO A 16 6.20 -7.01 -13.54
N ALA A 17 5.29 -6.79 -12.58
CA ALA A 17 5.62 -6.88 -11.14
C ALA A 17 6.16 -8.26 -10.69
N LYS A 18 5.90 -9.34 -11.45
CA LYS A 18 6.47 -10.67 -11.19
C LYS A 18 7.87 -10.84 -11.81
N ASP A 19 8.36 -9.89 -12.59
CA ASP A 19 9.68 -9.99 -13.22
C ASP A 19 10.81 -10.00 -12.17
N MET A 20 11.89 -10.73 -12.46
CA MET A 20 13.10 -10.81 -11.64
C MET A 20 13.84 -9.47 -11.55
N HIS A 21 13.48 -8.50 -12.38
CA HIS A 21 13.96 -7.13 -12.32
C HIS A 21 13.35 -6.35 -11.16
N ASP A 22 12.15 -6.70 -10.70
CA ASP A 22 11.40 -5.94 -9.67
C ASP A 22 11.30 -6.70 -8.34
N THR A 23 11.30 -8.04 -8.39
CA THR A 23 11.07 -8.91 -7.21
C THR A 23 12.31 -9.74 -6.85
N PHE A 24 12.61 -9.81 -5.54
CA PHE A 24 13.66 -10.69 -5.01
C PHE A 24 13.15 -12.14 -4.84
N TYR A 25 13.56 -13.02 -5.75
CA TYR A 25 13.29 -14.46 -5.67
C TYR A 25 14.39 -15.22 -4.91
N LEU A 26 13.99 -16.23 -4.15
CA LEU A 26 14.85 -17.14 -3.40
C LEU A 26 15.03 -18.45 -4.16
N SER A 27 16.13 -19.17 -3.91
CA SER A 27 16.45 -20.44 -4.60
C SER A 27 15.44 -21.56 -4.35
N ASN A 28 14.61 -21.46 -3.32
CA ASN A 28 13.60 -22.44 -2.92
C ASN A 28 12.18 -22.10 -3.41
N SER A 29 12.06 -21.32 -4.49
CA SER A 29 10.77 -20.79 -5.00
C SER A 29 10.02 -19.88 -4.01
N GLY A 30 10.70 -19.41 -2.95
CA GLY A 30 10.25 -18.33 -2.10
C GLY A 30 10.55 -16.96 -2.71
N LEU A 31 9.98 -15.90 -2.12
CA LEU A 31 10.27 -14.52 -2.50
C LEU A 31 10.27 -13.62 -1.25
N LEU A 32 10.95 -12.48 -1.34
CA LEU A 32 10.75 -11.40 -0.37
C LEU A 32 9.50 -10.61 -0.79
N ARG A 33 8.54 -10.49 0.13
CA ARG A 33 7.25 -9.83 -0.17
C ARG A 33 7.44 -8.39 -0.67
N THR A 34 6.72 -8.02 -1.72
CA THR A 34 6.80 -6.69 -2.36
C THR A 34 5.79 -5.68 -1.78
N HIS A 35 4.84 -6.17 -0.98
CA HIS A 35 3.81 -5.44 -0.26
C HIS A 35 3.33 -6.25 0.98
N THR A 36 2.43 -5.70 1.77
CA THR A 36 1.92 -6.28 3.03
C THR A 36 0.57 -7.00 2.89
N SER A 37 -0.06 -6.90 1.71
CA SER A 37 -1.31 -7.58 1.33
C SER A 37 -1.35 -9.11 1.56
N PRO A 38 -0.23 -9.88 1.51
CA PRO A 38 -0.26 -11.29 1.87
C PRO A 38 -0.86 -11.58 3.25
N VAL A 39 -0.75 -10.64 4.21
CA VAL A 39 -1.36 -10.76 5.54
C VAL A 39 -2.88 -10.62 5.45
N GLN A 40 -3.37 -9.74 4.59
CA GLN A 40 -4.80 -9.50 4.38
C GLN A 40 -5.47 -10.74 3.76
N ILE A 41 -4.89 -11.29 2.68
CA ILE A 41 -5.37 -12.52 2.04
C ILE A 41 -5.51 -13.65 3.05
N ARG A 42 -4.45 -13.93 3.82
CA ARG A 42 -4.45 -14.97 4.86
C ARG A 42 -5.48 -14.74 5.97
N THR A 43 -5.85 -13.49 6.22
CA THR A 43 -6.85 -13.15 7.24
C THR A 43 -8.26 -13.39 6.70
N MET A 44 -8.52 -12.98 5.46
CA MET A 44 -9.80 -13.22 4.78
C MET A 44 -10.05 -14.73 4.53
N GLU A 45 -9.02 -15.52 4.25
CA GLU A 45 -9.15 -16.99 4.15
C GLU A 45 -9.57 -17.66 5.47
N LYS A 46 -9.20 -17.07 6.61
CA LYS A 46 -9.36 -17.69 7.94
C LYS A 46 -10.62 -17.23 8.68
N SER A 47 -11.24 -16.15 8.25
CA SER A 47 -12.36 -15.54 8.96
C SER A 47 -13.32 -14.91 7.97
N LYS A 48 -14.61 -14.85 8.32
CA LYS A 48 -15.61 -14.19 7.50
C LYS A 48 -15.62 -12.67 7.78
N PRO A 49 -16.10 -11.84 6.84
CA PRO A 49 -16.32 -10.41 7.08
C PRO A 49 -17.25 -10.15 8.29
N PRO A 50 -17.21 -8.94 8.88
CA PRO A 50 -16.47 -7.77 8.44
C PRO A 50 -14.97 -7.84 8.76
N HIS A 51 -14.15 -7.28 7.87
CA HIS A 51 -12.70 -7.12 8.08
C HIS A 51 -12.34 -5.66 8.15
N ARG A 52 -11.59 -5.27 9.19
CA ARG A 52 -10.99 -3.94 9.31
C ARG A 52 -9.60 -4.12 9.88
N MET A 53 -8.56 -3.90 9.07
CA MET A 53 -7.19 -4.18 9.47
C MET A 53 -6.21 -3.19 8.88
N ILE A 54 -5.09 -3.02 9.59
CA ILE A 54 -3.92 -2.27 9.16
C ILE A 54 -2.72 -3.22 9.26
N CYS A 55 -1.93 -3.31 8.19
CA CYS A 55 -0.82 -4.23 8.04
C CYS A 55 0.48 -3.44 7.82
N PRO A 56 1.18 -3.02 8.90
CA PRO A 56 2.50 -2.44 8.78
C PRO A 56 3.56 -3.52 8.55
N GLY A 57 4.58 -3.22 7.75
CA GLY A 57 5.73 -4.11 7.65
C GLY A 57 6.80 -3.70 6.64
N LYS A 58 7.96 -4.35 6.76
CA LYS A 58 9.03 -4.29 5.78
C LYS A 58 8.63 -4.99 4.49
N VAL A 59 8.92 -4.36 3.37
CA VAL A 59 8.69 -4.86 2.01
C VAL A 59 9.95 -4.62 1.18
N TYR A 60 10.09 -5.37 0.09
CA TYR A 60 11.33 -5.44 -0.67
C TYR A 60 11.04 -5.32 -2.16
N ARG A 61 11.79 -4.46 -2.85
CA ARG A 61 11.74 -4.28 -4.31
C ARG A 61 13.15 -4.09 -4.82
N LYS A 62 13.44 -4.51 -6.04
CA LYS A 62 14.78 -4.43 -6.61
C LYS A 62 15.03 -3.06 -7.29
N ASP A 63 14.59 -1.99 -6.62
CA ASP A 63 14.84 -0.61 -7.00
C ASP A 63 15.80 0.04 -5.99
N SER A 64 16.77 0.80 -6.47
CA SER A 64 17.71 1.51 -5.62
C SER A 64 18.17 2.81 -6.28
N ASP A 65 17.63 3.93 -5.82
CA ASP A 65 18.02 5.29 -6.22
C ASP A 65 17.91 6.27 -5.03
N LEU A 66 17.88 7.58 -5.28
CA LEU A 66 17.76 8.60 -4.21
C LEU A 66 16.43 8.56 -3.46
N THR A 67 15.39 8.01 -4.08
CA THR A 67 14.01 7.95 -3.61
C THR A 67 13.52 6.52 -3.36
N HIS A 68 14.31 5.52 -3.70
CA HIS A 68 13.98 4.11 -3.57
C HIS A 68 15.12 3.35 -2.88
N THR A 69 14.78 2.54 -1.89
CA THR A 69 15.68 1.57 -1.27
C THR A 69 15.18 0.16 -1.49
N PRO A 70 16.08 -0.84 -1.53
CA PRO A 70 15.69 -2.21 -1.78
C PRO A 70 14.82 -2.83 -0.65
N MET A 71 14.78 -2.16 0.50
CA MET A 71 13.88 -2.44 1.61
C MET A 71 13.32 -1.12 2.14
N PHE A 72 12.01 -1.08 2.37
CA PHE A 72 11.32 0.05 2.98
C PHE A 72 10.11 -0.45 3.78
N HIS A 73 9.44 0.44 4.50
CA HIS A 73 8.26 0.09 5.28
C HIS A 73 7.00 0.55 4.57
N GLN A 74 6.04 -0.36 4.45
CA GLN A 74 4.72 -0.09 3.89
C GLN A 74 3.66 -0.36 4.95
N ILE A 75 2.62 0.47 4.95
CA ILE A 75 1.40 0.24 5.71
C ILE A 75 0.28 0.10 4.71
N GLU A 76 -0.46 -1.00 4.78
CA GLU A 76 -1.72 -1.13 4.06
C GLU A 76 -2.91 -1.23 4.99
N GLY A 77 -4.01 -0.59 4.60
CA GLY A 77 -5.31 -0.76 5.23
C GLY A 77 -6.25 -1.55 4.33
N LEU A 78 -7.13 -2.33 4.94
CA LEU A 78 -8.22 -3.04 4.28
C LEU A 78 -9.49 -2.93 5.13
N VAL A 79 -10.58 -2.55 4.47
CA VAL A 79 -11.94 -2.63 5.01
C VAL A 79 -12.79 -3.46 4.06
N VAL A 80 -13.48 -4.49 4.58
CA VAL A 80 -14.46 -5.31 3.86
C VAL A 80 -15.72 -5.39 4.70
N GLU A 81 -16.83 -4.88 4.18
CA GLU A 81 -18.15 -4.80 4.84
C GLU A 81 -19.27 -4.63 3.80
N GLU A 82 -20.53 -4.67 4.23
CA GLU A 82 -21.68 -4.69 3.31
C GLU A 82 -21.81 -3.38 2.48
N ASP A 83 -21.48 -2.24 3.09
CA ASP A 83 -21.68 -0.91 2.50
C ASP A 83 -20.37 -0.20 2.12
N ALA A 84 -19.27 -0.94 1.93
CA ALA A 84 -17.97 -0.33 1.63
C ALA A 84 -18.01 0.42 0.28
N SER A 85 -17.68 1.71 0.29
CA SER A 85 -17.80 2.59 -0.88
C SER A 85 -16.58 3.47 -1.10
N PHE A 86 -16.40 3.95 -2.34
CA PHE A 86 -15.30 4.84 -2.68
C PHE A 86 -15.41 6.19 -1.95
N ALA A 87 -16.63 6.62 -1.60
CA ALA A 87 -16.86 7.81 -0.80
C ALA A 87 -16.28 7.66 0.62
N GLN A 88 -16.47 6.50 1.26
CA GLN A 88 -15.86 6.22 2.57
C GLN A 88 -14.34 6.17 2.49
N LEU A 89 -13.78 5.54 1.44
CA LEU A 89 -12.33 5.53 1.21
C LEU A 89 -11.76 6.95 1.13
N LYS A 90 -12.40 7.83 0.34
CA LYS A 90 -11.98 9.24 0.22
C LYS A 90 -12.06 9.99 1.54
N GLY A 91 -13.15 9.80 2.29
CA GLY A 91 -13.33 10.43 3.60
C GLY A 91 -12.26 9.97 4.59
N LEU A 92 -12.05 8.66 4.70
CA LEU A 92 -11.06 8.06 5.59
C LEU A 92 -9.65 8.57 5.29
N LEU A 93 -9.27 8.62 4.01
CA LEU A 93 -7.95 9.12 3.62
C LEU A 93 -7.79 10.63 3.84
N ASN A 94 -8.86 11.41 3.67
CA ASN A 94 -8.85 12.83 4.00
C ASN A 94 -8.60 13.05 5.49
N ASP A 95 -9.39 12.40 6.34
CA ASP A 95 -9.29 12.53 7.78
C ASP A 95 -7.92 12.05 8.28
N PHE A 96 -7.44 10.92 7.76
CA PHE A 96 -6.11 10.39 8.10
C PHE A 96 -4.98 11.36 7.73
N LEU A 97 -4.98 11.92 6.51
CA LEU A 97 -3.90 12.80 6.07
C LEU A 97 -3.93 14.14 6.82
N GLU A 98 -5.11 14.72 7.06
CA GLU A 98 -5.24 15.94 7.87
C GLU A 98 -4.75 15.72 9.31
N ASP A 99 -5.11 14.60 9.94
CA ASP A 99 -4.64 14.25 11.29
C ASP A 99 -3.12 13.97 11.31
N PHE A 100 -2.62 13.26 10.30
CA PHE A 100 -1.19 12.93 10.22
C PHE A 100 -0.31 14.17 10.05
N PHE A 101 -0.70 15.13 9.21
CA PHE A 101 0.06 16.37 8.99
C PHE A 101 -0.26 17.45 10.03
N GLY A 102 -1.37 17.34 10.75
CA GLY A 102 -1.81 18.33 11.76
C GLY A 102 -2.33 19.64 11.15
N GLU A 103 -2.60 19.65 9.85
CA GLU A 103 -3.12 20.79 9.10
C GLU A 103 -4.01 20.31 7.94
N LYS A 104 -4.79 21.24 7.38
CA LYS A 104 -5.63 20.91 6.22
C LYS A 104 -4.77 20.63 4.99
N VAL A 105 -4.94 19.45 4.41
CA VAL A 105 -4.18 19.02 3.23
C VAL A 105 -5.05 19.14 1.98
N GLU A 106 -4.53 19.76 0.92
CA GLU A 106 -5.17 19.66 -0.40
C GLU A 106 -4.88 18.29 -1.00
N LEU A 107 -5.93 17.48 -1.21
CA LEU A 107 -5.85 16.16 -1.80
C LEU A 107 -6.29 16.15 -3.27
N ARG A 108 -5.60 15.36 -4.08
CA ARG A 108 -5.98 15.06 -5.46
C ARG A 108 -5.99 13.56 -5.69
N PHE A 109 -7.17 13.02 -5.96
CA PHE A 109 -7.35 11.63 -6.39
C PHE A 109 -7.22 11.57 -7.91
N ARG A 110 -6.24 10.83 -8.41
CA ARG A 110 -6.07 10.56 -9.84
C ARG A 110 -6.42 9.11 -10.13
N PRO A 111 -7.18 8.81 -11.20
CA PRO A 111 -7.33 7.44 -11.66
C PRO A 111 -5.96 6.79 -11.89
N SER A 112 -5.80 5.58 -11.37
CA SER A 112 -4.62 4.74 -11.59
C SER A 112 -5.08 3.31 -11.83
N TYR A 113 -4.16 2.34 -11.87
CA TYR A 113 -4.45 0.94 -12.06
C TYR A 113 -3.65 0.09 -11.09
N PHE A 114 -4.36 -0.73 -10.30
CA PHE A 114 -3.77 -1.81 -9.52
C PHE A 114 -4.57 -3.10 -9.81
N PRO A 115 -3.94 -4.24 -10.11
CA PRO A 115 -4.67 -5.47 -10.46
C PRO A 115 -5.68 -5.95 -9.39
N PHE A 116 -5.42 -5.60 -8.12
CA PHE A 116 -6.24 -5.98 -6.97
C PHE A 116 -7.33 -4.96 -6.61
N THR A 117 -7.47 -3.84 -7.33
CA THR A 117 -8.56 -2.86 -7.10
C THR A 117 -9.22 -2.34 -8.38
N GLU A 118 -10.53 -2.11 -8.33
CA GLU A 118 -11.31 -1.48 -9.41
C GLU A 118 -12.59 -0.83 -8.84
N PRO A 119 -12.77 0.51 -8.91
CA PRO A 119 -11.84 1.50 -9.44
C PRO A 119 -10.61 1.73 -8.54
N SER A 120 -9.49 2.05 -9.20
CA SER A 120 -8.18 2.35 -8.59
C SER A 120 -7.85 3.85 -8.65
N ALA A 121 -7.15 4.36 -7.64
CA ALA A 121 -6.70 5.75 -7.58
C ALA A 121 -5.36 5.92 -6.85
N GLU A 122 -4.55 6.85 -7.33
CA GLU A 122 -3.42 7.43 -6.60
C GLU A 122 -3.87 8.71 -5.90
N VAL A 123 -3.31 8.97 -4.73
CA VAL A 123 -3.55 10.20 -3.97
C VAL A 123 -2.28 11.02 -3.92
N ASP A 124 -2.39 12.23 -4.45
CA ASP A 124 -1.37 13.26 -4.32
C ASP A 124 -1.76 14.27 -3.25
N ILE A 125 -0.79 14.73 -2.48
CA ILE A 125 -0.94 15.91 -1.61
C ILE A 125 -0.27 17.13 -2.23
N ARG A 126 -0.82 18.32 -1.97
CA ARG A 126 -0.11 19.56 -2.28
C ARG A 126 1.02 19.75 -1.27
N TRP A 127 2.26 19.75 -1.76
CA TRP A 127 3.44 20.08 -0.96
C TRP A 127 4.19 21.25 -1.59
N LYS A 128 4.33 22.35 -0.85
CA LYS A 128 4.90 23.60 -1.36
C LYS A 128 4.12 24.05 -2.63
N LYS A 129 4.75 24.01 -3.82
CA LYS A 129 4.10 24.35 -5.10
C LYS A 129 3.76 23.14 -5.98
N ASN A 130 4.12 21.92 -5.56
CA ASN A 130 4.04 20.72 -6.37
C ASN A 130 3.00 19.74 -5.81
N TRP A 131 2.50 18.87 -6.67
CA TRP A 131 1.73 17.69 -6.26
C TRP A 131 2.70 16.52 -6.09
N LEU A 132 2.61 15.85 -4.95
CA LEU A 132 3.43 14.68 -4.64
C LEU A 132 2.52 13.50 -4.33
N GLU A 133 2.72 12.41 -5.06
CA GLU A 133 2.10 11.13 -4.75
C GLU A 133 2.56 10.64 -3.37
N VAL A 134 1.61 10.16 -2.57
CA VAL A 134 1.85 9.66 -1.22
C VAL A 134 1.29 8.27 -0.94
N LEU A 135 0.22 7.86 -1.63
CA LEU A 135 -0.40 6.56 -1.44
C LEU A 135 -1.23 6.13 -2.66
N GLY A 136 -1.39 4.82 -2.81
CA GLY A 136 -2.33 4.18 -3.73
C GLY A 136 -3.53 3.62 -2.99
N CYS A 137 -4.70 3.61 -3.61
CA CYS A 137 -5.93 3.11 -3.02
C CYS A 137 -6.95 2.66 -4.08
N GLY A 138 -8.01 1.98 -3.66
CA GLY A 138 -9.11 1.60 -4.54
C GLY A 138 -10.14 0.71 -3.87
N LEU A 139 -11.21 0.40 -4.60
CA LEU A 139 -12.15 -0.65 -4.19
C LEU A 139 -11.56 -2.01 -4.50
N VAL A 140 -11.62 -2.96 -3.57
CA VAL A 140 -11.06 -4.30 -3.74
C VAL A 140 -11.75 -4.99 -4.92
N HIS A 141 -10.95 -5.51 -5.85
CA HIS A 141 -11.47 -6.14 -7.05
C HIS A 141 -12.30 -7.39 -6.69
N PRO A 142 -13.47 -7.64 -7.31
CA PRO A 142 -14.32 -8.80 -7.01
C PRO A 142 -13.57 -10.15 -7.03
N ASN A 143 -12.72 -10.40 -8.03
CA ASN A 143 -11.87 -11.59 -8.10
C ASN A 143 -11.02 -11.82 -6.84
N VAL A 144 -10.50 -10.76 -6.20
CA VAL A 144 -9.68 -10.88 -4.98
C VAL A 144 -10.54 -11.34 -3.81
N LEU A 145 -11.76 -10.80 -3.68
CA LEU A 145 -12.71 -11.22 -2.64
C LEU A 145 -13.20 -12.65 -2.86
N GLU A 146 -13.53 -13.02 -4.10
CA GLU A 146 -13.99 -14.36 -4.45
C GLU A 146 -12.89 -15.41 -4.26
N ALA A 147 -11.63 -15.08 -4.57
CA ALA A 147 -10.48 -15.96 -4.37
C ALA A 147 -10.29 -16.40 -2.91
N VAL A 148 -10.73 -15.58 -1.94
CA VAL A 148 -10.68 -15.87 -0.50
C VAL A 148 -12.04 -16.24 0.10
N GLY A 149 -13.06 -16.47 -0.74
CA GLY A 149 -14.38 -16.94 -0.31
C GLY A 149 -15.32 -15.87 0.27
N VAL A 150 -15.08 -14.58 -0.03
CA VAL A 150 -15.99 -13.48 0.32
C VAL A 150 -17.03 -13.31 -0.79
N ASP A 151 -18.31 -13.22 -0.39
CA ASP A 151 -19.44 -13.05 -1.33
C ASP A 151 -19.59 -11.59 -1.79
N THR A 152 -19.20 -11.34 -3.04
CA THR A 152 -19.21 -10.01 -3.69
C THR A 152 -20.60 -9.45 -3.94
N LYS A 153 -21.67 -10.25 -3.77
CA LYS A 153 -23.05 -9.74 -3.82
C LYS A 153 -23.46 -9.01 -2.55
N ASN A 154 -22.90 -9.42 -1.42
CA ASN A 154 -23.26 -8.92 -0.10
C ASN A 154 -22.16 -8.04 0.51
N TYR A 155 -20.91 -8.20 0.08
CA TYR A 155 -19.77 -7.48 0.62
C TYR A 155 -18.97 -6.78 -0.48
N SER A 156 -18.55 -5.57 -0.17
CA SER A 156 -17.54 -4.83 -0.91
C SER A 156 -16.37 -4.50 0.01
N GLY A 157 -15.30 -3.94 -0.53
CA GLY A 157 -14.20 -3.48 0.28
C GLY A 157 -13.41 -2.37 -0.39
N PHE A 158 -12.61 -1.68 0.40
CA PHE A 158 -11.59 -0.76 -0.09
C PHE A 158 -10.27 -1.02 0.62
N ALA A 159 -9.19 -0.75 -0.10
CA ALA A 159 -7.84 -0.87 0.40
C ALA A 159 -7.01 0.38 0.06
N PHE A 160 -5.96 0.60 0.84
CA PHE A 160 -4.97 1.64 0.57
C PHE A 160 -3.60 1.16 1.02
N GLY A 161 -2.55 1.70 0.40
CA GLY A 161 -1.15 1.42 0.74
C GLY A 161 -0.32 2.69 0.70
N LEU A 162 0.48 2.91 1.75
CA LEU A 162 1.38 4.07 1.87
C LEU A 162 2.78 3.64 2.29
N GLY A 163 3.78 4.39 1.82
CA GLY A 163 5.17 4.23 2.23
C GLY A 163 5.47 5.06 3.48
N VAL A 164 5.98 4.42 4.54
CA VAL A 164 6.26 5.10 5.81
C VAL A 164 7.36 6.13 5.66
N GLU A 165 8.46 5.78 4.97
CA GLU A 165 9.57 6.69 4.71
C GLU A 165 9.10 7.91 3.93
N ARG A 166 8.27 7.72 2.90
CA ARG A 166 7.71 8.84 2.11
C ARG A 166 6.90 9.79 2.97
N MET A 167 6.03 9.26 3.82
CA MET A 167 5.23 10.08 4.75
C MET A 167 6.11 10.81 5.78
N ALA A 168 7.12 10.14 6.32
CA ALA A 168 8.07 10.74 7.26
C ALA A 168 8.92 11.84 6.59
N MET A 169 9.36 11.64 5.35
CA MET A 169 10.09 12.65 4.59
C MET A 169 9.28 13.93 4.42
N LEU A 170 8.00 13.81 4.11
CA LEU A 170 7.12 14.95 3.93
C LEU A 170 6.85 15.65 5.27
N LYS A 171 6.55 14.89 6.33
CA LYS A 171 6.24 15.45 7.66
C LYS A 171 7.42 16.18 8.29
N TYR A 172 8.64 15.68 8.08
CA TYR A 172 9.85 16.19 8.73
C TYR A 172 10.81 16.91 7.77
N ASP A 173 10.40 17.17 6.52
CA ASP A 173 11.20 17.78 5.43
C ASP A 173 12.57 17.10 5.25
N ILE A 174 12.61 15.75 5.32
CA ILE A 174 13.84 14.97 5.14
C ILE A 174 14.13 14.83 3.63
N PRO A 175 15.30 15.28 3.15
CA PRO A 175 15.57 15.38 1.71
C PRO A 175 16.02 14.08 1.05
N ASP A 176 16.52 13.11 1.82
CA ASP A 176 17.14 11.89 1.30
C ASP A 176 16.63 10.66 2.06
N LEU A 177 16.07 9.69 1.32
CA LEU A 177 15.50 8.48 1.90
C LEU A 177 16.57 7.55 2.50
N ARG A 178 17.82 7.63 2.02
CA ARG A 178 18.92 6.78 2.52
C ARG A 178 19.26 7.08 3.99
N ALA A 179 18.98 8.28 4.46
CA ALA A 179 19.22 8.69 5.85
C ALA A 179 18.50 7.79 6.87
N PHE A 180 17.36 7.19 6.52
CA PHE A 180 16.64 6.24 7.39
C PHE A 180 17.39 4.94 7.63
N PHE A 181 18.30 4.54 6.73
CA PHE A 181 18.98 3.25 6.76
C PHE A 181 20.47 3.35 7.06
N GLU A 182 21.07 4.54 6.95
CA GLU A 182 22.47 4.80 7.31
C GLU A 182 22.71 4.76 8.82
N ASN A 183 21.67 5.00 9.64
CA ASN A 183 21.73 5.02 11.10
C ASN A 183 22.75 6.01 11.68
N ASP A 184 22.91 7.18 11.05
CA ASP A 184 23.77 8.25 11.59
C ASP A 184 23.17 8.81 12.89
N LEU A 185 23.92 8.73 13.98
CA LEU A 185 23.49 9.22 15.30
C LEU A 185 23.13 10.72 15.31
N ARG A 186 23.70 11.53 14.42
CA ARG A 186 23.39 12.96 14.28
C ARG A 186 22.03 13.19 13.64
N PHE A 187 21.64 12.30 12.73
CA PHE A 187 20.31 12.31 12.13
C PHE A 187 19.27 11.81 13.15
N LEU A 188 19.52 10.65 13.76
CA LEU A 188 18.58 10.01 14.68
C LEU A 188 18.22 10.87 15.90
N LYS A 189 19.16 11.68 16.42
CA LYS A 189 18.94 12.57 17.58
C LYS A 189 17.98 13.75 17.33
N GLN A 190 17.56 13.98 16.09
CA GLN A 190 16.64 15.06 15.74
C GLN A 190 15.16 14.69 16.01
N PHE A 191 14.89 13.41 16.29
CA PHE A 191 13.57 12.83 16.53
C PHE A 191 13.53 12.13 17.90
#